data_AF-A0A2V7FG85-F1
#
_entry.id   AF-A0A2V7FG85-F1
#
_cell.length_a   1.000
_cell.length_b   1.000
_cell.length_c   1.000
_cell.angle_alpha   90.00
_cell.angle_beta   90.00
_cell.angle_gamma   90.00
#
_symmetry.space_group_name_H-M   'P 1'
#
loop_
_entity.id
_entity.type
_entity.pdbx_description
1 polymer ?
#
loop_
_entity_poly.entity_id
_entity_poly.type
_entity_poly.pdbx_seq_one_letter_code
_entity_poly.pdbx_strand_id
1 'polypeptide(L)'
;MVAPSVPVATLIYDGECAMCRASALWLMRRAMDGGALEILPCRSAPRRHRFPHLTDEQCMTAMQLVLPDGRVLAGADAVPELFARI
;
A
#
# COMPACT_ATOMS: atom_id res chain seq x y z
N MET A 1 -2.78 -27.79 2.41
CA MET A 1 -3.99 -26.97 2.20
C MET A 1 -3.56 -25.52 2.14
N VAL A 2 -3.37 -24.97 0.93
CA VAL A 2 -3.08 -23.54 0.76
C VAL A 2 -4.42 -22.83 0.92
N ALA A 3 -4.59 -22.06 2.00
CA ALA A 3 -5.75 -21.19 2.16
C ALA A 3 -5.86 -20.29 0.91
N PRO A 4 -7.07 -19.99 0.39
CA PRO A 4 -7.20 -19.08 -0.73
C PRO A 4 -6.54 -17.77 -0.32
N SER A 5 -5.38 -17.47 -0.90
CA SER A 5 -4.63 -16.26 -0.63
C SER A 5 -5.50 -15.11 -1.12
N VAL A 6 -6.27 -14.52 -0.20
CA VAL A 6 -7.00 -13.28 -0.45
C VAL A 6 -5.97 -12.34 -1.06
N PRO A 7 -6.21 -11.84 -2.28
CA PRO A 7 -5.20 -11.04 -2.93
C PRO A 7 -4.92 -9.83 -2.05
N VAL A 8 -3.64 -9.62 -1.76
CA VAL A 8 -3.17 -8.68 -0.74
C VAL A 8 -3.08 -7.30 -1.39
N ALA A 9 -3.75 -6.30 -0.81
CA ALA A 9 -3.62 -4.93 -1.27
C ALA A 9 -2.21 -4.42 -0.95
N THR A 10 -1.58 -3.66 -1.85
CA THR A 10 -0.22 -3.14 -1.64
C THR A 10 -0.25 -1.64 -1.40
N LEU A 11 0.15 -1.19 -0.21
CA LEU A 11 0.35 0.21 0.11
C LEU A 11 1.77 0.65 -0.26
N ILE A 12 1.87 1.57 -1.21
CA ILE A 12 3.11 2.22 -1.61
C ILE A 12 3.18 3.59 -0.93
N TYR A 13 4.30 3.86 -0.29
CA TYR A 13 4.49 5.10 0.49
C TYR A 13 5.89 5.69 0.28
N ASP A 14 6.04 6.97 0.57
CA ASP A 14 7.36 7.60 0.63
C ASP A 14 8.08 7.23 1.94
N GLY A 15 9.22 6.54 1.80
CA GLY A 15 10.05 6.11 2.92
C GLY A 15 10.87 7.24 3.58
N GLU A 16 11.03 8.38 2.91
CA GLU A 16 11.74 9.54 3.43
C GLU A 16 10.82 10.52 4.19
N CYS A 17 9.50 10.47 3.93
CA CYS A 17 8.52 11.26 4.65
C CYS A 17 8.14 10.62 6.00
N ALA A 18 8.44 11.31 7.11
CA ALA A 18 8.17 10.82 8.46
C ALA A 18 6.68 10.52 8.70
N MET A 19 5.79 11.36 8.18
CA MET A 19 4.33 11.17 8.29
C MET A 19 3.88 9.94 7.49
N CYS A 20 4.36 9.77 6.25
CA CYS A 20 4.05 8.58 5.46
C CYS A 20 4.54 7.31 6.15
N ARG A 21 5.76 7.32 6.69
CA ARG A 21 6.30 6.16 7.40
C ARG A 21 5.50 5.83 8.67
N ALA A 22 5.08 6.84 9.43
CA ALA A 22 4.26 6.64 10.62
C ALA A 22 2.88 6.04 10.28
N SER A 23 2.20 6.58 9.26
CA SER A 23 0.92 6.07 8.78
C SER A 23 1.03 4.64 8.25
N ALA A 24 2.08 4.34 7.47
CA ALA A 24 2.34 3.00 6.96
C ALA A 24 2.55 2.00 8.10
N LEU A 25 3.40 2.31 9.09
CA LEU A 25 3.62 1.45 10.26
C LEU A 25 2.37 1.26 11.12
N TRP A 26 1.51 2.27 11.21
CA TRP A 26 0.24 2.16 11.91
C TRP A 26 -0.73 1.23 11.16
N LEU A 27 -0.84 1.37 9.83
CA LEU A 27 -1.63 0.48 8.98
C LEU A 27 -1.11 -0.96 9.00
N MET A 28 0.20 -1.15 8.96
CA MET A 28 0.84 -2.46 9.06
C MET A 28 0.43 -3.17 10.35
N ARG A 29 0.48 -2.47 11.49
CA ARG A 29 0.07 -3.02 12.79
C ARG A 29 -1.41 -3.40 12.85
N ARG A 30 -2.27 -2.61 12.20
CA ARG A 30 -3.71 -2.87 12.11
C ARG A 30 -4.03 -4.05 11.18
N ALA A 31 -3.37 -4.13 10.03
CA ALA A 31 -3.61 -5.15 9.03
C ALA A 31 -2.97 -6.51 9.35
N MET A 32 -2.04 -6.58 10.32
CA MET A 32 -1.44 -7.84 10.79
C MET A 32 -2.50 -8.80 11.37
N ASP A 33 -3.62 -8.29 11.89
CA ASP A 33 -4.70 -9.12 12.42
C ASP A 33 -5.50 -9.83 11.32
N GLY A 34 -5.42 -9.37 10.05
CA GLY A 34 -6.17 -9.92 8.91
C GLY A 34 -5.32 -10.38 7.71
N GLY A 35 -4.01 -10.11 7.68
CA GLY A 35 -3.10 -10.52 6.60
C GLY A 35 -3.41 -9.91 5.23
N ALA A 36 -4.19 -8.83 5.18
CA ALA A 36 -4.80 -8.31 3.95
C ALA A 36 -4.04 -7.15 3.28
N LEU A 37 -2.91 -6.69 3.86
CA LEU A 37 -2.16 -5.53 3.37
C LEU A 37 -0.63 -5.77 3.36
N GLU A 38 -0.01 -5.55 2.21
CA GLU A 38 1.44 -5.49 1.99
C GLU A 38 1.85 -4.02 1.96
N ILE A 39 3.05 -3.66 2.45
CA ILE A 39 3.57 -2.30 2.34
C ILE A 39 4.91 -2.30 1.63
N LEU A 40 5.05 -1.39 0.67
CA LEU A 40 6.23 -1.30 -0.18
C LEU A 40 6.76 0.14 -0.28
N PRO A 41 8.05 0.40 -0.04
CA PRO A 41 8.60 1.74 -0.21
C PRO A 41 8.56 2.15 -1.68
N CYS A 42 8.19 3.39 -1.95
CA CYS A 42 8.15 3.96 -3.29
C CYS A 42 9.48 3.71 -4.00
N ARG A 43 10.62 4.21 -3.52
CA ARG A 43 11.87 4.13 -4.28
C ARG A 43 12.50 2.73 -4.40
N SER A 44 11.85 1.70 -3.87
CA SER A 44 12.34 0.32 -3.90
C SER A 44 12.31 -0.30 -5.31
N ALA A 45 13.29 -1.16 -5.61
CA ALA A 45 13.32 -1.92 -6.86
C ALA A 45 12.08 -2.83 -7.06
N PRO A 46 11.55 -3.52 -6.03
CA PRO A 46 10.36 -4.35 -6.17
C PRO A 46 9.12 -3.53 -6.55
N ARG A 47 8.98 -2.27 -6.08
CA ARG A 47 7.86 -1.40 -6.49
C ARG A 47 7.92 -1.12 -7.98
N ARG A 48 9.08 -0.70 -8.49
CA ARG A 48 9.26 -0.37 -9.92
C ARG A 48 9.01 -1.58 -10.80
N HIS A 49 9.35 -2.78 -10.34
CA HIS A 49 9.12 -4.02 -11.08
C HIS A 49 7.64 -4.45 -11.08
N ARG A 50 6.96 -4.40 -9.93
CA ARG A 50 5.55 -4.85 -9.79
C ARG A 50 4.54 -3.81 -10.30
N PHE A 51 4.85 -2.52 -10.12
CA PHE A 51 3.95 -1.41 -10.44
C PHE A 51 4.67 -0.35 -11.29
N PRO A 52 5.09 -0.69 -12.53
CA PRO A 52 5.82 0.24 -13.40
C PRO A 52 4.96 1.44 -13.86
N HIS A 53 3.64 1.34 -13.78
CA HIS A 53 2.70 2.42 -14.11
C HIS A 53 2.61 3.51 -13.04
N LEU A 54 3.11 3.25 -11.82
CA LEU A 54 3.17 4.22 -10.73
C LEU A 54 4.50 4.97 -10.75
N THR A 55 4.44 6.27 -11.01
CA THR A 55 5.64 7.13 -11.02
C THR A 55 6.11 7.44 -9.61
N ASP A 56 7.40 7.75 -9.48
CA ASP A 56 7.99 8.18 -8.21
C ASP A 56 7.24 9.43 -7.70
N GLU A 57 6.97 10.39 -8.58
CA GLU A 57 6.24 11.64 -8.26
C GLU A 57 4.83 11.41 -7.67
N GLN A 58 4.06 10.45 -8.22
CA GLN A 58 2.73 10.12 -7.72
C GLN A 58 2.81 9.61 -6.27
N CYS A 59 3.74 8.69 -6.01
CA CYS A 59 3.93 8.13 -4.68
C CYS A 59 4.55 9.12 -3.67
N MET A 60 5.32 10.11 -4.16
CA MET A 60 5.88 11.18 -3.32
C MET A 60 4.82 12.25 -2.99
N THR A 61 3.84 12.43 -3.86
CA THR A 61 2.71 13.37 -3.64
C THR A 61 1.70 12.80 -2.65
N ALA A 62 1.39 11.52 -2.75
CA ALA A 62 0.49 10.84 -1.83
C ALA A 62 0.80 9.34 -1.75
N MET A 63 0.42 8.71 -0.64
CA MET A 63 0.42 7.25 -0.52
C MET A 63 -0.47 6.63 -1.60
N GLN A 64 -0.04 5.53 -2.20
CA GLN A 64 -0.78 4.86 -3.27
C GLN A 64 -1.18 3.47 -2.77
N LEU A 65 -2.47 3.16 -2.76
CA LEU A 65 -2.97 1.84 -2.45
C LEU A 65 -3.32 1.13 -3.74
N VAL A 66 -2.60 0.06 -4.05
CA VAL A 66 -2.91 -0.82 -5.18
C VAL A 66 -3.77 -1.96 -4.68
N LEU A 67 -4.97 -2.06 -5.24
CA LEU A 67 -5.91 -3.11 -4.93
C LEU A 67 -5.66 -4.36 -5.77
N PRO A 68 -6.10 -5.54 -5.30
CA PRO A 68 -6.09 -6.80 -6.04
C PRO A 68 -6.63 -6.77 -7.46
N ASP A 69 -7.62 -5.91 -7.69
CA ASP A 69 -8.30 -5.76 -8.98
C ASP A 69 -7.53 -4.83 -9.94
N GLY A 70 -6.36 -4.33 -9.52
CA GLY A 70 -5.51 -3.43 -10.29
C GLY A 70 -5.88 -1.95 -10.16
N ARG A 71 -6.91 -1.60 -9.38
CA ARG A 71 -7.22 -0.18 -9.10
C ARG A 71 -6.16 0.42 -8.18
N VAL A 72 -5.87 1.69 -8.41
CA VAL A 72 -4.93 2.47 -7.60
C VAL A 72 -5.69 3.63 -6.96
N LEU A 73 -5.65 3.72 -5.63
CA LEU A 73 -6.25 4.80 -4.85
C LEU A 73 -5.14 5.66 -4.25
N ALA A 74 -5.28 6.99 -4.33
CA ALA A 74 -4.27 7.93 -3.87
C ALA A 74 -4.71 8.64 -2.58
N GLY A 75 -3.81 8.72 -1.60
CA GLY A 75 -3.98 9.51 -0.39
C GLY A 75 -5.28 9.21 0.35
N ALA A 76 -6.14 10.23 0.49
CA ALA A 76 -7.41 10.12 1.19
C ALA A 76 -8.40 9.16 0.52
N ASP A 77 -8.31 8.96 -0.80
CA ASP A 77 -9.20 8.04 -1.52
C ASP A 77 -8.96 6.59 -1.12
N ALA A 78 -7.76 6.27 -0.62
CA ALA A 78 -7.44 4.95 -0.09
C ALA A 78 -8.06 4.67 1.28
N VAL A 79 -8.48 5.71 2.02
CA VAL A 79 -8.90 5.60 3.42
C VAL A 79 -10.11 4.69 3.61
N PRO A 80 -11.22 4.81 2.87
CA PRO A 80 -12.38 3.92 3.05
C PRO A 80 -12.02 2.45 2.84
N GLU A 81 -11.17 2.17 1.85
CA GLU A 81 -10.76 0.81 1.51
C GLU A 81 -9.75 0.24 2.49
N LEU A 82 -8.91 1.08 3.11
CA LEU A 82 -8.06 0.69 4.23
C LEU A 82 -8.89 0.34 5.47
N PHE A 83 -9.91 1.16 5.80
CA PHE A 83 -10.81 0.90 6.93
C PHE A 83 -11.67 -0.35 6.76
N ALA A 84 -12.02 -0.73 5.53
CA ALA A 84 -12.73 -1.98 5.25
C ALA A 84 -11.86 -3.23 5.48
N ARG A 85 -10.54 -3.08 5.69
CA ARG A 85 -9.54 -4.16 5.75
C ARG A 85 -8.82 -4.28 7.09
N ILE A 86 -9.13 -3.41 8.05
CA ILE A 86 -8.58 -3.37 9.42
C ILE A 86 -9.71 -3.39 10.45
#